data_AF-A0A9P0AQ49-F1
#
_entry.id   AF-A0A9P0AQ49-F1
#
_cell.length_a   1.000
_cell.length_b   1.000
_cell.length_c   1.000
_cell.angle_alpha   90.00
_cell.angle_beta   90.00
_cell.angle_gamma   90.00
#
_symmetry.space_group_name_H-M   'P 1'
#
loop_
_entity.id
_entity.type
_entity.pdbx_description
1 polymer ?
#
loop_
_entity_poly.entity_id
_entity_poly.type
_entity_poly.pdbx_seq_one_letter_code
_entity_poly.pdbx_strand_id
1 'polypeptide(L)'
;MKTELFLISLLVINVKSDFCLPSVTTVSGSRAGKVFCADQLIFEDNFDTLDLSIWQHEHTLTGGGNYEFQYYCNNRSNSYVEDGVLHIKPTLLADEKGEAFLSSATMQIYGGTPTDQCTNPNHNGCSRTGTPDNIINPIKSARIRTFESFAFKYGKVEVRAKIPAGDWLWPAIWLMPKYYQYSRWPASGEIDIMESRGNRDLINKATGENIGSKLVGSTLHFGPNSNFNRYRLAHFEASLSEGFNAEFHNYQLSWTPDGITYSIDDEVIGAVQPTHGGFWQYGDLNKTNLENPWRGGTKMAPFDQEFFLIINLAVGGMSYFPDDVINPGGKPWSNKAHSGATDFWKGREQWLPTWKEDGSYHFLVDYVKIWSV
;
A
#
# COMPACT_ATOMS: atom_id res chain seq x y z
N MET A 1 -47.30 -62.37 7.02
CA MET A 1 -46.12 -61.75 7.66
C MET A 1 -45.41 -60.89 6.63
N LYS A 2 -45.66 -59.59 6.63
CA LYS A 2 -44.82 -58.58 5.97
C LYS A 2 -44.64 -57.48 6.99
N THR A 3 -43.43 -57.38 7.51
CA THR A 3 -43.05 -56.39 8.51
C THR A 3 -42.49 -55.20 7.75
N GLU A 4 -43.24 -54.10 7.67
CA GLU A 4 -42.72 -52.85 7.13
C GLU A 4 -41.84 -52.18 8.19
N LEU A 5 -40.57 -51.97 7.82
CA LEU A 5 -39.58 -51.27 8.63
C LEU A 5 -39.72 -49.77 8.32
N PHE A 6 -40.28 -49.00 9.24
CA PHE A 6 -40.26 -47.54 9.16
C PHE A 6 -38.84 -47.04 9.49
N LEU A 7 -38.11 -46.59 8.47
CA LEU A 7 -36.90 -45.79 8.67
C LEU A 7 -37.32 -44.40 9.16
N ILE A 8 -37.00 -44.10 10.43
CA ILE A 8 -37.04 -42.74 10.96
C ILE A 8 -35.77 -42.04 10.47
N SER A 9 -35.90 -41.16 9.47
CA SER A 9 -34.82 -40.24 9.12
C SER A 9 -34.69 -39.19 10.23
N LEU A 10 -33.63 -39.25 11.03
CA LEU A 10 -33.26 -38.12 11.87
C LEU A 10 -32.86 -36.96 10.95
N LEU A 11 -33.74 -35.96 10.86
CA LEU A 11 -33.39 -34.66 10.32
C LEU A 11 -32.43 -33.99 11.31
N VAL A 12 -31.12 -34.08 11.06
CA VAL A 12 -30.15 -33.26 11.78
C VAL A 12 -30.34 -31.83 11.29
N ILE A 13 -31.17 -31.07 12.00
CA ILE A 13 -31.24 -29.63 11.84
C ILE A 13 -29.91 -29.09 12.37
N ASN A 14 -28.99 -28.81 11.45
CA ASN A 14 -27.75 -28.13 11.78
C ASN A 14 -28.10 -26.65 12.06
N VAL A 15 -28.59 -26.38 13.27
CA VAL A 15 -28.74 -25.03 13.77
C VAL A 15 -27.33 -24.50 13.96
N LYS A 16 -26.77 -23.82 12.93
CA LYS A 16 -25.68 -22.88 13.16
C LYS A 16 -26.25 -21.81 14.09
N SER A 17 -26.08 -22.00 15.40
CA SER A 17 -26.22 -20.90 16.32
C SER A 17 -25.12 -19.91 15.99
N ASP A 18 -25.49 -18.73 15.51
CA ASP A 18 -24.58 -17.59 15.34
C ASP A 18 -24.06 -17.15 16.73
N PHE A 19 -23.11 -17.91 17.28
CA PHE A 19 -22.41 -17.52 18.50
C PHE A 19 -21.52 -16.32 18.18
N CYS A 20 -22.00 -15.14 18.58
CA CYS A 20 -21.25 -13.91 18.54
C CYS A 20 -20.15 -13.96 19.62
N LEU A 21 -18.94 -14.36 19.24
CA LEU A 21 -17.77 -14.14 20.10
C LEU A 21 -17.47 -12.64 20.13
N PRO A 22 -17.30 -12.01 21.31
CA PRO A 22 -17.01 -10.59 21.38
C PRO A 22 -15.73 -10.24 20.61
N SER A 23 -15.80 -9.23 19.76
CA SER A 23 -14.63 -8.75 19.02
C SER A 23 -13.73 -7.83 19.87
N VAL A 24 -12.42 -7.90 19.61
CA VAL A 24 -11.41 -6.95 20.11
C VAL A 24 -11.13 -5.81 19.12
N THR A 25 -11.71 -5.89 17.91
CA THR A 25 -11.56 -4.88 16.87
C THR A 25 -12.21 -3.57 17.28
N THR A 26 -11.51 -2.47 17.05
CA THR A 26 -12.08 -1.12 17.12
C THR A 26 -12.10 -0.48 15.74
N VAL A 27 -13.06 0.40 15.50
CA VAL A 27 -13.22 1.14 14.24
C VAL A 27 -13.60 2.58 14.51
N SER A 28 -13.17 3.48 13.63
CA SER A 28 -13.55 4.89 13.63
C SER A 28 -13.62 5.47 12.22
N GLY A 29 -14.23 6.66 12.08
CA GLY A 29 -14.45 7.32 10.80
C GLY A 29 -15.92 7.49 10.46
N SER A 30 -16.22 8.28 9.42
CA SER A 30 -17.59 8.64 9.05
C SER A 30 -18.44 7.47 8.54
N ARG A 31 -17.81 6.37 8.13
CA ARG A 31 -18.44 5.14 7.62
C ARG A 31 -18.26 3.96 8.57
N ALA A 32 -17.66 4.16 9.75
CA ALA A 32 -17.46 3.10 10.72
C ALA A 32 -18.80 2.67 11.35
N GLY A 33 -19.12 1.39 11.21
CA GLY A 33 -20.23 0.75 11.89
C GLY A 33 -19.92 0.38 13.34
N LYS A 34 -20.88 -0.24 14.02
CA LYS A 34 -20.61 -0.89 15.33
C LYS A 34 -20.09 -2.30 15.10
N VAL A 35 -19.07 -2.67 15.87
CA VAL A 35 -18.48 -4.02 15.85
C VAL A 35 -18.87 -4.73 17.14
N PHE A 36 -19.51 -5.88 17.00
CA PHE A 36 -19.96 -6.66 18.16
C PHE A 36 -19.32 -8.04 18.19
N CYS A 37 -19.28 -8.71 17.05
CA CYS A 37 -18.82 -10.09 16.92
C CYS A 37 -17.49 -10.14 16.20
N ALA A 38 -16.63 -11.10 16.55
CA ALA A 38 -15.52 -11.53 15.72
C ALA A 38 -16.04 -12.14 14.41
N ASP A 39 -15.22 -12.12 13.36
CA ASP A 39 -15.52 -12.59 12.01
C ASP A 39 -16.71 -11.87 11.33
N GLN A 40 -17.09 -10.70 11.84
CA GLN A 40 -18.10 -9.83 11.22
C GLN A 40 -17.44 -9.02 10.09
N LEU A 41 -18.05 -8.99 8.89
CA LEU A 41 -17.63 -8.06 7.83
C LEU A 41 -17.93 -6.62 8.28
N ILE A 42 -16.89 -5.79 8.39
CA ILE A 42 -16.96 -4.42 8.94
C ILE A 42 -16.64 -3.34 7.91
N PHE A 43 -16.02 -3.72 6.79
CA PHE A 43 -15.79 -2.86 5.64
C PHE A 43 -15.77 -3.72 4.38
N GLU A 44 -16.43 -3.24 3.33
CA GLU A 44 -16.41 -3.84 2.00
C GLU A 44 -16.51 -2.73 0.95
N ASP A 45 -15.69 -2.84 -0.09
CA ASP A 45 -15.86 -2.11 -1.34
C ASP A 45 -15.56 -3.06 -2.50
N ASN A 46 -16.55 -3.30 -3.36
CA ASN A 46 -16.42 -4.10 -4.58
C ASN A 46 -16.17 -3.21 -5.81
N PHE A 47 -15.87 -1.93 -5.61
CA PHE A 47 -15.58 -0.94 -6.65
C PHE A 47 -16.62 -0.92 -7.78
N ASP A 48 -17.92 -1.02 -7.47
CA ASP A 48 -18.99 -0.73 -8.44
C ASP A 48 -18.91 0.73 -8.93
N THR A 49 -18.43 1.63 -8.06
CA THR A 49 -18.07 3.01 -8.36
C THR A 49 -16.90 3.44 -7.48
N LEU A 50 -16.17 4.49 -7.88
CA LEU A 50 -15.18 5.12 -6.99
C LEU A 50 -15.88 6.08 -6.02
N ASP A 51 -16.34 5.55 -4.88
CA ASP A 51 -17.05 6.31 -3.84
C ASP A 51 -16.10 7.26 -3.07
N LEU A 52 -16.19 8.56 -3.37
CA LEU A 52 -15.36 9.59 -2.73
C LEU A 52 -15.75 9.91 -1.28
N SER A 53 -16.87 9.36 -0.78
CA SER A 53 -17.19 9.40 0.65
C SER A 53 -16.40 8.35 1.45
N ILE A 54 -15.87 7.34 0.76
CA ILE A 54 -14.99 6.31 1.32
C ILE A 54 -13.53 6.67 1.04
N TRP A 55 -13.20 6.95 -0.22
CA TRP A 55 -11.83 7.11 -0.70
C TRP A 55 -11.48 8.57 -0.92
N GLN A 56 -10.63 9.10 -0.05
CA GLN A 56 -10.03 10.41 -0.24
C GLN A 56 -8.74 10.27 -1.07
N HIS A 57 -8.58 11.08 -2.11
CA HIS A 57 -7.32 11.19 -2.84
C HIS A 57 -6.30 12.04 -2.09
N GLU A 58 -5.04 11.62 -2.12
CA GLU A 58 -3.94 12.55 -1.88
C GLU A 58 -3.72 13.46 -3.10
N HIS A 59 -3.47 14.73 -2.82
CA HIS A 59 -3.23 15.76 -3.81
C HIS A 59 -1.93 16.49 -3.47
N THR A 60 -0.81 16.05 -4.04
CA THR A 60 0.52 16.53 -3.63
C THR A 60 1.63 16.19 -4.64
N LEU A 61 2.61 17.08 -4.74
CA LEU A 61 3.88 16.93 -5.50
C LEU A 61 4.99 16.22 -4.71
N THR A 62 4.72 15.83 -3.45
CA THR A 62 5.72 15.15 -2.59
C THR A 62 6.21 13.81 -3.14
N GLY A 63 5.50 13.23 -4.11
CA GLY A 63 5.58 11.79 -4.37
C GLY A 63 4.86 11.08 -3.24
N GLY A 64 5.57 10.25 -2.50
CA GLY A 64 5.07 9.44 -1.39
C GLY A 64 5.98 9.41 -0.17
N GLY A 65 7.06 10.22 -0.14
CA GLY A 65 8.04 10.28 0.95
C GLY A 65 9.44 9.81 0.57
N ASN A 66 9.61 9.23 -0.63
CA ASN A 66 10.86 8.67 -1.14
C ASN A 66 11.38 9.41 -2.38
N TYR A 67 10.98 10.68 -2.56
CA TYR A 67 11.30 11.50 -3.73
C TYR A 67 10.88 10.85 -5.05
N GLU A 68 9.72 10.19 -5.04
CA GLU A 68 9.11 9.56 -6.21
C GLU A 68 8.69 10.60 -7.25
N PHE A 69 8.66 10.19 -8.52
CA PHE A 69 8.62 11.10 -9.67
C PHE A 69 7.19 11.45 -10.13
N GLN A 70 6.19 10.89 -9.47
CA GLN A 70 4.78 11.25 -9.67
C GLN A 70 4.34 12.39 -8.76
N TYR A 71 3.35 13.15 -9.21
CA TYR A 71 2.46 13.86 -8.30
C TYR A 71 1.15 13.07 -8.18
N TYR A 72 0.60 13.01 -6.98
CA TYR A 72 -0.70 12.40 -6.75
C TYR A 72 -1.81 13.41 -6.96
N CYS A 73 -2.88 13.00 -7.63
CA CYS A 73 -4.04 13.83 -7.85
C CYS A 73 -5.36 13.06 -7.93
N ASN A 74 -6.45 13.80 -7.77
CA ASN A 74 -7.81 13.32 -8.00
C ASN A 74 -8.19 13.59 -9.47
N ASN A 75 -7.70 12.76 -10.39
CA ASN A 75 -8.06 12.82 -11.81
C ASN A 75 -8.54 11.45 -12.29
N ARG A 76 -9.63 11.43 -13.06
CA ARG A 76 -10.21 10.20 -13.62
C ARG A 76 -9.38 9.60 -14.74
N SER A 77 -8.40 10.32 -15.30
CA SER A 77 -7.35 9.70 -16.13
C SER A 77 -6.39 8.81 -15.34
N ASN A 78 -6.35 8.96 -14.01
CA ASN A 78 -5.39 8.29 -13.14
C ASN A 78 -6.02 7.32 -12.13
N SER A 79 -7.28 7.55 -11.75
CA SER A 79 -8.04 6.65 -10.89
C SER A 79 -9.52 6.67 -11.27
N TYR A 80 -10.04 5.52 -11.68
CA TYR A 80 -11.43 5.33 -12.12
C TYR A 80 -11.85 3.89 -11.89
N VAL A 81 -13.15 3.63 -11.99
CA VAL A 81 -13.70 2.29 -11.99
C VAL A 81 -14.15 1.94 -13.40
N GLU A 82 -13.83 0.74 -13.84
CA GLU A 82 -14.30 0.14 -15.09
C GLU A 82 -14.60 -1.33 -14.81
N ASP A 83 -15.79 -1.80 -15.24
CA ASP A 83 -16.23 -3.19 -15.08
C ASP A 83 -16.10 -3.76 -13.65
N GLY A 84 -16.38 -2.93 -12.63
CA GLY A 84 -16.29 -3.32 -11.21
C GLY A 84 -14.87 -3.38 -10.66
N VAL A 85 -13.87 -2.85 -11.38
CA VAL A 85 -12.47 -2.86 -10.97
C VAL A 85 -11.97 -1.43 -10.83
N LEU A 86 -11.33 -1.10 -9.72
CA LEU A 86 -10.56 0.13 -9.57
C LEU A 86 -9.29 0.06 -10.40
N HIS A 87 -9.13 1.00 -11.32
CA HIS A 87 -7.93 1.18 -12.14
C HIS A 87 -7.15 2.37 -11.58
N ILE A 88 -5.90 2.15 -11.17
CA ILE A 88 -4.92 3.23 -10.94
C ILE A 88 -3.87 3.19 -12.05
N LYS A 89 -3.77 4.27 -12.82
CA LYS A 89 -2.93 4.37 -14.02
C LYS A 89 -2.04 5.63 -13.95
N PRO A 90 -0.72 5.52 -14.19
CA PRO A 90 0.13 6.69 -14.33
C PRO A 90 -0.01 7.28 -15.73
N THR A 91 0.12 8.60 -15.84
CA THR A 91 0.06 9.35 -17.12
C THR A 91 1.13 10.42 -17.13
N LEU A 92 1.54 10.91 -18.30
CA LEU A 92 2.56 11.95 -18.37
C LEU A 92 1.93 13.32 -18.10
N LEU A 93 2.58 14.14 -17.29
CA LEU A 93 2.17 15.54 -17.09
C LEU A 93 2.40 16.37 -18.37
N ALA A 94 3.44 16.03 -19.14
CA ALA A 94 3.77 16.71 -20.38
C ALA A 94 2.67 16.60 -21.45
N ASP A 95 1.86 15.53 -21.44
CA ASP A 95 0.73 15.39 -22.39
C ASP A 95 -0.32 16.49 -22.19
N GLU A 96 -0.42 17.03 -20.97
CA GLU A 96 -1.37 18.09 -20.62
C GLU A 96 -0.73 19.48 -20.67
N LYS A 97 0.51 19.62 -20.18
CA LYS A 97 1.15 20.93 -19.98
C LYS A 97 2.24 21.27 -21.00
N GLY A 98 2.64 20.29 -21.83
CA GLY A 98 3.80 20.38 -22.72
C GLY A 98 5.13 20.10 -22.00
N GLU A 99 6.12 19.59 -22.74
CA GLU A 99 7.42 19.22 -22.15
C GLU A 99 8.17 20.40 -21.50
N ALA A 100 8.10 21.59 -22.12
CA ALA A 100 8.77 22.79 -21.60
C ALA A 100 8.24 23.20 -20.20
N PHE A 101 6.99 22.87 -19.87
CA PHE A 101 6.42 23.17 -18.56
C PHE A 101 7.22 22.50 -17.44
N LEU A 102 7.69 21.28 -17.66
CA LEU A 102 8.42 20.50 -16.65
C LEU A 102 9.71 21.19 -16.18
N SER A 103 10.38 21.94 -17.05
CA SER A 103 11.72 22.50 -16.80
C SER A 103 11.76 24.02 -16.63
N SER A 104 10.64 24.73 -16.77
CA SER A 104 10.64 26.19 -16.66
C SER A 104 9.43 26.81 -15.96
N ALA A 105 8.37 26.04 -15.70
CA ALA A 105 7.15 26.57 -15.09
C ALA A 105 7.14 26.41 -13.57
N THR A 106 6.15 27.03 -12.94
CA THR A 106 5.79 26.78 -11.55
C THR A 106 4.41 26.12 -11.51
N MET A 107 4.33 24.91 -10.98
CA MET A 107 3.07 24.22 -10.72
C MET A 107 2.62 24.52 -9.30
N GLN A 108 1.39 25.01 -9.15
CA GLN A 108 0.74 25.27 -7.87
C GLN A 108 -0.55 24.48 -7.79
N ILE A 109 -0.75 23.77 -6.67
CA ILE A 109 -1.87 22.88 -6.45
C ILE A 109 -2.52 23.09 -5.08
N TYR A 110 -2.49 24.33 -4.58
CA TYR A 110 -3.11 24.68 -3.30
C TYR A 110 -4.61 24.35 -3.24
N GLY A 111 -5.26 24.30 -4.40
CA GLY A 111 -6.69 24.07 -4.54
C GLY A 111 -7.53 25.30 -4.20
N GLY A 112 -8.80 25.27 -4.60
CA GLY A 112 -9.79 26.28 -4.23
C GLY A 112 -10.92 25.75 -3.33
N THR A 113 -10.99 24.43 -3.16
CA THR A 113 -12.07 23.71 -2.50
C THR A 113 -11.51 22.54 -1.66
N PRO A 114 -12.29 21.97 -0.72
CA PRO A 114 -11.83 20.80 0.04
C PRO A 114 -11.44 19.59 -0.81
N THR A 115 -12.00 19.46 -2.02
CA THR A 115 -11.79 18.29 -2.90
C THR A 115 -10.54 18.37 -3.78
N ASP A 116 -9.98 19.56 -3.98
CA ASP A 116 -8.76 19.79 -4.76
C ASP A 116 -7.64 20.43 -3.91
N GLN A 117 -7.85 20.55 -2.60
CA GLN A 117 -6.87 21.12 -1.68
C GLN A 117 -5.62 20.24 -1.62
N CYS A 118 -4.45 20.89 -1.66
CA CYS A 118 -3.19 20.22 -1.42
C CYS A 118 -3.18 19.51 -0.06
N THR A 119 -2.94 18.20 -0.06
CA THR A 119 -3.02 17.37 1.16
C THR A 119 -1.71 17.29 1.92
N ASN A 120 -0.58 17.69 1.32
CA ASN A 120 0.73 17.65 1.97
C ASN A 120 1.66 18.78 1.45
N PRO A 121 1.90 19.83 2.25
CA PRO A 121 2.76 20.95 1.84
C PRO A 121 4.26 20.69 1.99
N ASN A 122 4.67 19.60 2.64
CA ASN A 122 6.09 19.31 2.86
C ASN A 122 6.84 19.15 1.53
N HIS A 123 8.16 19.36 1.52
CA HIS A 123 9.03 19.12 0.36
C HIS A 123 8.50 19.71 -0.97
N ASN A 124 8.02 20.95 -0.93
CA ASN A 124 7.43 21.65 -2.09
C ASN A 124 6.21 20.91 -2.66
N GLY A 125 5.41 20.30 -1.77
CA GLY A 125 4.28 19.45 -2.13
C GLY A 125 3.08 20.19 -2.71
N CYS A 126 2.91 21.48 -2.41
CA CYS A 126 1.81 22.28 -2.97
C CYS A 126 2.24 23.25 -4.07
N SER A 127 3.55 23.52 -4.19
CA SER A 127 4.09 24.42 -5.21
C SER A 127 5.51 24.00 -5.55
N ARG A 128 5.80 23.78 -6.83
CA ARG A 128 7.12 23.37 -7.32
C ARG A 128 7.46 24.09 -8.61
N THR A 129 8.66 24.65 -8.68
CA THR A 129 9.21 25.26 -9.89
C THR A 129 10.17 24.29 -10.54
N GLY A 130 9.94 24.01 -11.82
CA GLY A 130 10.83 23.20 -12.64
C GLY A 130 12.05 23.99 -13.08
N THR A 131 13.19 23.32 -13.13
CA THR A 131 14.41 23.80 -13.77
C THR A 131 14.93 22.75 -14.76
N PRO A 132 15.87 23.08 -15.66
CA PRO A 132 16.48 22.10 -16.55
C PRO A 132 17.16 20.93 -15.82
N ASP A 133 17.62 21.14 -14.59
CA ASP A 133 18.31 20.13 -13.78
C ASP A 133 17.36 19.38 -12.83
N ASN A 134 16.28 20.02 -12.38
CA ASN A 134 15.29 19.44 -11.49
C ASN A 134 13.88 19.80 -11.95
N ILE A 135 13.33 18.93 -12.79
CA ILE A 135 12.00 19.12 -13.36
C ILE A 135 10.88 18.97 -12.31
N ILE A 136 9.73 19.55 -12.61
CA ILE A 136 8.47 19.19 -11.94
C ILE A 136 8.22 17.70 -12.19
N ASN A 137 7.54 17.03 -11.23
CA ASN A 137 7.16 15.62 -11.31
C ASN A 137 6.61 15.29 -12.72
N PRO A 138 7.34 14.50 -13.54
CA PRO A 138 6.95 14.27 -14.92
C PRO A 138 5.69 13.40 -15.04
N ILE A 139 5.31 12.70 -13.97
CA ILE A 139 4.22 11.72 -13.96
C ILE A 139 3.07 12.22 -13.08
N LYS A 140 1.83 11.93 -13.50
CA LYS A 140 0.62 11.99 -12.66
C LYS A 140 0.24 10.57 -12.26
N SER A 141 -0.20 10.37 -11.03
CA SER A 141 -0.75 9.09 -10.56
C SER A 141 -1.81 9.34 -9.48
N ALA A 142 -2.33 8.27 -8.87
CA ALA A 142 -3.27 8.37 -7.76
C ALA A 142 -2.80 7.59 -6.51
N ARG A 143 -3.17 8.14 -5.37
CA ARG A 143 -3.13 7.51 -4.05
C ARG A 143 -4.44 7.82 -3.37
N ILE A 144 -5.16 6.78 -2.97
CA ILE A 144 -6.44 6.89 -2.26
C ILE A 144 -6.30 6.32 -0.86
N ARG A 145 -7.06 6.88 0.08
CA ARG A 145 -7.01 6.49 1.49
C ARG A 145 -8.38 6.58 2.16
N THR A 146 -8.60 5.71 3.14
CA THR A 146 -9.81 5.69 3.97
C THR A 146 -9.72 6.57 5.22
N PHE A 147 -8.71 7.46 5.29
CA PHE A 147 -8.37 8.24 6.49
C PHE A 147 -9.58 8.80 7.23
N GLU A 148 -10.49 9.51 6.57
CA GLU A 148 -11.68 10.11 7.21
C GLU A 148 -12.85 9.13 7.38
N SER A 149 -12.94 8.11 6.53
CA SER A 149 -14.12 7.26 6.41
C SER A 149 -14.04 6.01 7.29
N PHE A 150 -12.87 5.38 7.35
CA PHE A 150 -12.66 4.11 8.02
C PHE A 150 -11.21 3.92 8.46
N ALA A 151 -11.01 3.82 9.76
CA ALA A 151 -9.79 3.33 10.39
C ALA A 151 -10.16 2.21 11.36
N PHE A 152 -9.27 1.23 11.55
CA PHE A 152 -9.54 0.07 12.38
C PHE A 152 -8.29 -0.38 13.12
N LYS A 153 -8.48 -1.05 14.26
CA LYS A 153 -7.44 -1.74 15.01
C LYS A 153 -7.83 -3.19 15.16
N TYR A 154 -6.92 -4.08 14.79
CA TYR A 154 -7.13 -5.52 14.70
C TYR A 154 -8.23 -5.90 13.70
N GLY A 155 -7.97 -6.91 12.90
CA GLY A 155 -8.89 -7.38 11.87
C GLY A 155 -8.21 -8.31 10.88
N LYS A 156 -9.02 -8.91 10.01
CA LYS A 156 -8.56 -9.62 8.82
C LYS A 156 -8.81 -8.71 7.63
N VAL A 157 -7.78 -8.40 6.85
CA VAL A 157 -7.89 -7.64 5.60
C VAL A 157 -7.68 -8.60 4.46
N GLU A 158 -8.49 -8.48 3.42
CA GLU A 158 -8.27 -9.10 2.12
C GLU A 158 -8.45 -8.05 1.04
N VAL A 159 -7.43 -7.88 0.20
CA VAL A 159 -7.50 -7.04 -0.98
C VAL A 159 -7.19 -7.90 -2.19
N ARG A 160 -8.17 -8.03 -3.08
CA ARG A 160 -7.99 -8.75 -4.34
C ARG A 160 -7.51 -7.79 -5.41
N ALA A 161 -6.28 -7.97 -5.87
CA ALA A 161 -5.63 -7.02 -6.78
C ALA A 161 -4.70 -7.72 -7.77
N LYS A 162 -4.44 -7.07 -8.90
CA LYS A 162 -3.41 -7.46 -9.87
C LYS A 162 -2.41 -6.31 -10.01
N ILE A 163 -1.15 -6.59 -9.71
CA ILE A 163 -0.10 -5.57 -9.79
C ILE A 163 0.19 -5.17 -11.25
N PRO A 164 0.61 -3.93 -11.50
CA PRO A 164 0.95 -3.45 -12.84
C PRO A 164 2.21 -4.13 -13.38
N ALA A 165 2.28 -4.25 -14.70
CA ALA A 165 3.45 -4.67 -15.46
C ALA A 165 3.96 -3.53 -16.34
N GLY A 166 4.97 -2.82 -15.85
CA GLY A 166 5.60 -1.68 -16.50
C GLY A 166 6.79 -1.19 -15.68
N ASP A 167 7.82 -0.73 -16.37
CA ASP A 167 9.06 -0.35 -15.72
C ASP A 167 8.88 0.84 -14.78
N TRP A 168 9.55 0.75 -13.63
CA TRP A 168 9.61 1.79 -12.60
C TRP A 168 8.27 2.10 -11.91
N LEU A 169 7.30 1.19 -12.03
CA LEU A 169 6.03 1.27 -11.31
C LEU A 169 6.14 0.64 -9.93
N TRP A 170 5.55 1.29 -8.93
CA TRP A 170 5.59 0.87 -7.52
C TRP A 170 4.15 0.84 -6.96
N PRO A 171 3.41 -0.26 -7.15
CA PRO A 171 2.12 -0.50 -6.49
C PRO A 171 2.30 -0.71 -4.98
N ALA A 172 1.35 -0.21 -4.19
CA ALA A 172 1.32 -0.48 -2.75
C ALA A 172 -0.12 -0.57 -2.21
N ILE A 173 -0.34 -1.52 -1.30
CA ILE A 173 -1.51 -1.65 -0.40
C ILE A 173 -0.96 -1.69 1.01
N TRP A 174 -1.31 -0.69 1.81
CA TRP A 174 -0.64 -0.47 3.09
C TRP A 174 -1.52 0.33 4.04
N LEU A 175 -1.15 0.33 5.31
CA LEU A 175 -1.88 0.98 6.39
C LEU A 175 -0.99 1.98 7.10
N MET A 176 -1.57 3.13 7.45
CA MET A 176 -0.93 4.17 8.26
C MET A 176 -1.77 4.48 9.50
N PRO A 177 -1.15 4.89 10.63
CA PRO A 177 -1.88 5.17 11.86
C PRO A 177 -2.77 6.40 11.68
N LYS A 178 -4.01 6.35 12.17
CA LYS A 178 -4.94 7.49 12.16
C LYS A 178 -4.38 8.67 12.98
N TYR A 179 -3.65 8.37 14.05
CA TYR A 179 -2.97 9.35 14.91
C TYR A 179 -1.55 8.90 15.26
N TYR A 180 -0.62 9.85 15.35
CA TYR A 180 0.78 9.61 15.74
C TYR A 180 0.94 9.48 17.27
N GLN A 181 0.30 8.47 17.86
CA GLN A 181 0.24 8.25 19.33
C GLN A 181 1.62 8.17 19.98
N TYR A 182 2.61 7.60 19.28
CA TYR A 182 3.94 7.29 19.80
C TYR A 182 5.05 8.14 19.16
N SER A 183 4.70 9.31 18.59
CA SER A 183 5.54 10.18 17.75
C SER A 183 5.45 9.88 16.25
N ARG A 184 6.17 10.67 15.45
CA ARG A 184 6.23 10.55 14.00
C ARG A 184 6.78 9.19 13.57
N TRP A 185 6.57 8.86 12.31
CA TRP A 185 7.11 7.65 11.68
C TRP A 185 8.60 7.43 12.01
N PRO A 186 9.04 6.18 12.27
CA PRO A 186 8.26 4.93 12.30
C PRO A 186 7.71 4.61 13.69
N ALA A 187 7.75 5.54 14.64
CA ALA A 187 7.42 5.25 16.04
C ALA A 187 5.94 4.93 16.26
N SER A 188 5.05 5.43 15.40
CA SER A 188 3.62 5.07 15.39
C SER A 188 3.24 3.99 14.37
N GLY A 189 4.22 3.34 13.74
CA GLY A 189 4.00 2.20 12.86
C GLY A 189 3.63 2.53 11.41
N GLU A 190 3.83 1.53 10.54
CA GLU A 190 3.36 1.39 9.15
C GLU A 190 3.20 -0.11 8.89
N ILE A 191 2.12 -0.51 8.21
CA ILE A 191 1.86 -1.91 7.85
C ILE A 191 1.72 -2.01 6.34
N ASP A 192 2.74 -2.51 5.66
CA ASP A 192 2.72 -2.74 4.23
C ASP A 192 2.22 -4.16 3.96
N ILE A 193 0.98 -4.26 3.49
CA ILE A 193 0.35 -5.54 3.15
C ILE A 193 0.97 -6.07 1.86
N MET A 194 1.16 -5.20 0.87
CA MET A 194 1.75 -5.55 -0.41
C MET A 194 2.49 -4.35 -0.98
N GLU A 195 3.78 -4.53 -1.29
CA GLU A 195 4.54 -3.67 -2.17
C GLU A 195 5.23 -4.52 -3.25
N SER A 196 5.33 -3.99 -4.46
CA SER A 196 6.05 -4.66 -5.55
C SER A 196 6.63 -3.65 -6.54
N ARG A 197 7.35 -4.16 -7.54
CA ARG A 197 7.90 -3.41 -8.67
C ARG A 197 7.24 -3.91 -9.94
N GLY A 198 6.75 -3.03 -10.79
CA GLY A 198 6.09 -3.43 -12.05
C GLY A 198 7.05 -3.91 -13.14
N ASN A 199 8.36 -3.74 -12.98
CA ASN A 199 9.35 -4.20 -13.94
C ASN A 199 9.25 -5.72 -14.14
N ARG A 200 9.18 -6.19 -15.39
CA ARG A 200 9.03 -7.64 -15.66
C ARG A 200 10.31 -8.42 -15.38
N ASP A 201 11.46 -7.82 -15.68
CA ASP A 201 12.78 -8.47 -15.65
C ASP A 201 13.82 -7.62 -14.90
N LEU A 202 13.47 -7.14 -13.70
CA LEU A 202 14.40 -6.39 -12.86
C LEU A 202 15.25 -7.35 -12.04
N ILE A 203 16.48 -7.57 -12.45
CA ILE A 203 17.40 -8.53 -11.84
C ILE A 203 18.33 -7.83 -10.85
N ASN A 204 18.41 -8.32 -9.63
CA ASN A 204 19.43 -7.91 -8.67
C ASN A 204 20.79 -8.46 -9.12
N LYS A 205 21.80 -7.60 -9.32
CA LYS A 205 23.13 -8.04 -9.82
C LYS A 205 23.87 -8.95 -8.85
N ALA A 206 23.65 -8.78 -7.55
CA ALA A 206 24.35 -9.55 -6.52
C ALA A 206 23.79 -10.96 -6.36
N THR A 207 22.47 -11.12 -6.43
CA THR A 207 21.81 -12.43 -6.22
C THR A 207 21.39 -13.13 -7.51
N GLY A 208 21.23 -12.39 -8.61
CA GLY A 208 20.70 -12.92 -9.88
C GLY A 208 19.18 -13.11 -9.86
N GLU A 209 18.50 -12.74 -8.79
CA GLU A 209 17.06 -12.91 -8.63
C GLU A 209 16.27 -11.78 -9.29
N ASN A 210 15.08 -12.11 -9.79
CA ASN A 210 14.13 -11.12 -10.28
C ASN A 210 13.39 -10.50 -9.10
N ILE A 211 13.64 -9.20 -8.86
CA ILE A 211 13.02 -8.38 -7.80
C ILE A 211 11.92 -7.46 -8.35
N GLY A 212 11.51 -7.69 -9.59
CA GLY A 212 10.43 -7.02 -10.31
C GLY A 212 9.05 -7.55 -9.95
N SER A 213 8.20 -7.73 -10.95
CA SER A 213 6.80 -8.16 -10.78
C SER A 213 6.65 -9.62 -10.33
N LYS A 214 7.77 -10.34 -10.25
CA LYS A 214 7.86 -11.69 -9.69
C LYS A 214 8.04 -11.74 -8.19
N LEU A 215 8.25 -10.59 -7.55
CA LEU A 215 8.51 -10.48 -6.12
C LEU A 215 7.51 -9.49 -5.49
N VAL A 216 6.85 -9.92 -4.43
CA VAL A 216 6.01 -9.07 -3.57
C VAL A 216 6.63 -9.06 -2.17
N GLY A 217 6.65 -7.89 -1.53
CA GLY A 217 7.07 -7.70 -0.15
C GLY A 217 5.91 -7.28 0.76
N SER A 218 5.98 -7.72 2.01
CA SER A 218 5.13 -7.24 3.11
C SER A 218 6.02 -6.83 4.29
N THR A 219 5.73 -5.70 4.92
CA THR A 219 6.66 -5.08 5.86
C THR A 219 5.94 -4.45 7.05
N LEU A 220 6.53 -4.54 8.24
CA LEU A 220 6.17 -3.68 9.38
C LEU A 220 7.27 -2.67 9.63
N HIS A 221 6.98 -1.36 9.58
CA HIS A 221 7.94 -0.35 10.02
C HIS A 221 7.69 0.01 11.48
N PHE A 222 8.71 -0.14 12.31
CA PHE A 222 8.63 0.15 13.74
C PHE A 222 10.02 0.54 14.28
N GLY A 223 10.05 1.49 15.20
CA GLY A 223 11.27 1.93 15.86
C GLY A 223 11.11 3.34 16.42
N PRO A 224 11.95 3.77 17.37
CA PRO A 224 11.76 5.07 18.04
C PRO A 224 12.00 6.27 17.10
N ASN A 225 12.69 6.08 15.97
CA ASN A 225 12.90 7.08 14.91
C ASN A 225 13.45 6.38 13.64
N SER A 226 13.63 7.14 12.56
CA SER A 226 14.08 6.63 11.26
C SER A 226 15.42 5.89 11.30
N ASN A 227 16.38 6.31 12.15
CA ASN A 227 17.69 5.65 12.26
C ASN A 227 17.60 4.29 12.97
N PHE A 228 16.53 4.07 13.73
CA PHE A 228 16.27 2.85 14.46
C PHE A 228 15.02 2.13 13.94
N ASN A 229 14.64 2.37 12.68
CA ASN A 229 13.62 1.57 12.02
C ASN A 229 14.11 0.11 11.93
N ARG A 230 13.28 -0.83 12.42
CA ARG A 230 13.57 -2.26 12.52
C ARG A 230 12.84 -3.11 11.49
N TYR A 231 12.31 -2.48 10.44
CA TYR A 231 11.55 -3.14 9.38
C TYR A 231 12.18 -4.42 8.81
N ARG A 232 13.52 -4.50 8.72
CA ARG A 232 14.23 -5.69 8.23
C ARG A 232 13.94 -6.97 9.04
N LEU A 233 13.57 -6.84 10.31
CA LEU A 233 13.19 -7.98 11.16
C LEU A 233 11.75 -8.44 10.93
N ALA A 234 10.96 -7.66 10.20
CA ALA A 234 9.54 -7.90 9.93
C ALA A 234 9.22 -7.63 8.45
N HIS A 235 10.17 -7.98 7.57
CA HIS A 235 10.01 -7.94 6.13
C HIS A 235 9.96 -9.36 5.60
N PHE A 236 8.98 -9.64 4.76
CA PHE A 236 8.74 -10.96 4.18
C PHE A 236 8.53 -10.80 2.68
N GLU A 237 8.99 -11.78 1.92
CA GLU A 237 8.89 -11.76 0.47
C GLU A 237 8.26 -13.05 -0.03
N ALA A 238 7.47 -12.93 -1.10
CA ALA A 238 6.93 -14.05 -1.85
C ALA A 238 7.32 -13.92 -3.31
N SER A 239 7.67 -15.04 -3.93
CA SER A 239 8.08 -15.10 -5.34
C SER A 239 7.14 -15.98 -6.15
N LEU A 240 6.82 -15.54 -7.37
CA LEU A 240 6.00 -16.30 -8.33
C LEU A 240 6.65 -16.29 -9.71
N SER A 241 6.85 -17.46 -10.32
CA SER A 241 7.58 -17.60 -11.60
C SER A 241 6.91 -16.86 -12.75
N GLU A 242 5.58 -16.92 -12.80
CA GLU A 242 4.76 -16.25 -13.82
C GLU A 242 4.59 -14.75 -13.53
N GLY A 243 4.91 -14.31 -12.31
CA GLY A 243 4.73 -12.95 -11.83
C GLY A 243 3.35 -12.69 -11.27
N PHE A 244 3.28 -11.86 -10.23
CA PHE A 244 2.01 -11.43 -9.61
C PHE A 244 1.21 -10.47 -10.49
N ASN A 245 1.79 -10.05 -11.62
CA ASN A 245 1.14 -9.20 -12.62
C ASN A 245 0.33 -10.00 -13.66
N ALA A 246 0.38 -11.33 -13.63
CA ALA A 246 -0.31 -12.18 -14.60
C ALA A 246 -1.81 -12.24 -14.29
N GLU A 247 -2.14 -12.57 -13.04
CA GLU A 247 -3.51 -12.75 -12.56
C GLU A 247 -3.76 -11.87 -11.33
N PHE A 248 -5.02 -11.84 -10.89
CA PHE A 248 -5.36 -11.26 -9.60
C PHE A 248 -5.02 -12.23 -8.47
N HIS A 249 -4.54 -11.67 -7.37
CA HIS A 249 -4.18 -12.37 -6.14
C HIS A 249 -4.88 -11.74 -4.93
N ASN A 250 -5.13 -12.54 -3.92
CA ASN A 250 -5.66 -12.09 -2.63
C ASN A 250 -4.49 -11.75 -1.71
N TYR A 251 -4.25 -10.47 -1.46
CA TYR A 251 -3.27 -10.00 -0.49
C TYR A 251 -3.94 -9.84 0.87
N GLN A 252 -3.47 -10.59 1.86
CA GLN A 252 -4.18 -10.80 3.12
C GLN A 252 -3.32 -10.43 4.34
N LEU A 253 -3.98 -9.87 5.35
CA LEU A 253 -3.40 -9.52 6.64
C LEU A 253 -4.32 -10.05 7.75
N SER A 254 -3.81 -10.87 8.66
CA SER A 254 -4.44 -11.16 9.93
C SER A 254 -3.73 -10.40 11.04
N TRP A 255 -4.40 -9.43 11.66
CA TRP A 255 -3.85 -8.57 12.69
C TRP A 255 -4.68 -8.72 13.97
N THR A 256 -4.04 -9.23 15.02
CA THR A 256 -4.69 -9.57 16.30
C THR A 256 -3.91 -8.99 17.47
N PRO A 257 -4.46 -9.03 18.70
CA PRO A 257 -3.69 -8.69 19.90
C PRO A 257 -2.45 -9.55 20.13
N ASP A 258 -2.30 -10.69 19.44
CA ASP A 258 -1.21 -11.63 19.61
C ASP A 258 -0.11 -11.51 18.55
N GLY A 259 -0.42 -10.94 17.39
CA GLY A 259 0.53 -10.81 16.31
C GLY A 259 -0.12 -10.43 14.99
N ILE A 260 0.74 -10.37 13.97
CA ILE A 260 0.40 -10.07 12.58
C ILE A 260 0.86 -11.23 11.71
N THR A 261 0.04 -11.64 10.76
CA THR A 261 0.36 -12.67 9.75
C THR A 261 -0.03 -12.16 8.38
N TYR A 262 0.87 -12.32 7.42
CA TYR A 262 0.67 -11.99 6.01
C TYR A 262 0.43 -13.27 5.21
N SER A 263 -0.51 -13.21 4.27
CA SER A 263 -0.79 -14.30 3.36
C SER A 263 -1.04 -13.78 1.95
N ILE A 264 -0.75 -14.63 0.96
CA ILE A 264 -1.13 -14.39 -0.44
C ILE A 264 -1.83 -15.65 -0.92
N ASP A 265 -3.06 -15.51 -1.42
CA ASP A 265 -3.89 -16.64 -1.87
C ASP A 265 -4.01 -17.74 -0.80
N ASP A 266 -4.29 -17.33 0.45
CA ASP A 266 -4.39 -18.17 1.64
C ASP A 266 -3.08 -18.86 2.10
N GLU A 267 -1.97 -18.64 1.40
CA GLU A 267 -0.65 -19.15 1.78
C GLU A 267 0.12 -18.13 2.64
N VAL A 268 0.57 -18.55 3.83
CA VAL A 268 1.31 -17.69 4.76
C VAL A 268 2.71 -17.39 4.23
N ILE A 269 3.04 -16.11 4.10
CA ILE A 269 4.36 -15.65 3.64
C ILE A 269 5.23 -15.15 4.81
N GLY A 270 4.62 -14.78 5.93
CA GLY A 270 5.33 -14.25 7.08
C GLY A 270 4.45 -13.93 8.26
N ALA A 271 5.03 -13.95 9.47
CA ALA A 271 4.31 -13.61 10.69
C ALA A 271 5.24 -12.98 11.72
N VAL A 272 4.68 -12.07 12.52
CA VAL A 272 5.33 -11.46 13.68
C VAL A 272 4.45 -11.66 14.90
N GLN A 273 5.00 -12.32 15.92
CA GLN A 273 4.35 -12.55 17.20
C GLN A 273 5.26 -12.04 18.31
N PRO A 274 5.11 -10.78 18.77
CA PRO A 274 5.95 -10.26 19.83
C PRO A 274 5.66 -10.97 21.16
N THR A 275 6.71 -11.22 21.93
CA THR A 275 6.59 -11.78 23.29
C THR A 275 6.10 -10.71 24.28
N HIS A 276 6.14 -10.99 25.58
CA HIS A 276 5.71 -10.04 26.61
C HIS A 276 6.43 -8.68 26.54
N GLY A 277 7.70 -8.62 26.08
CA GLY A 277 8.42 -7.36 25.90
C GLY A 277 8.05 -6.56 24.64
N GLY A 278 7.06 -7.03 23.88
CA GLY A 278 6.49 -6.31 22.74
C GLY A 278 7.44 -6.11 21.57
N PHE A 279 7.08 -5.20 20.66
CA PHE A 279 7.95 -4.82 19.53
C PHE A 279 9.27 -4.17 19.96
N TRP A 280 9.35 -3.60 21.17
CA TRP A 280 10.61 -3.05 21.68
C TRP A 280 11.65 -4.15 21.88
N GLN A 281 11.24 -5.28 22.50
CA GLN A 281 12.11 -6.43 22.62
C GLN A 281 12.34 -7.12 21.26
N TYR A 282 11.30 -7.26 20.44
CA TYR A 282 11.40 -7.85 19.10
C TYR A 282 12.43 -7.11 18.22
N GLY A 283 12.47 -5.78 18.31
CA GLY A 283 13.42 -4.93 17.58
C GLY A 283 14.85 -4.89 18.13
N ASP A 284 15.16 -5.69 19.16
CA ASP A 284 16.42 -5.67 19.91
C ASP A 284 16.78 -4.26 20.44
N LEU A 285 15.77 -3.46 20.78
CA LEU A 285 15.95 -2.05 21.18
C LEU A 285 16.30 -1.90 22.67
N ASN A 286 16.13 -2.96 23.47
CA ASN A 286 16.58 -3.02 24.87
C ASN A 286 18.08 -2.78 25.06
N LYS A 287 18.89 -3.00 24.01
CA LYS A 287 20.34 -2.78 24.03
C LYS A 287 20.73 -1.33 23.71
N THR A 288 19.75 -0.48 23.38
CA THR A 288 19.98 0.93 23.07
C THR A 288 19.80 1.79 24.33
N ASN A 289 20.39 2.98 24.34
CA ASN A 289 20.17 3.98 25.40
C ASN A 289 18.95 4.89 25.11
N LEU A 290 18.04 4.45 24.24
CA LEU A 290 16.88 5.22 23.83
C LEU A 290 15.72 5.02 24.78
N GLU A 291 14.90 6.06 24.93
CA GLU A 291 13.62 5.92 25.62
C GLU A 291 12.67 5.09 24.75
N ASN A 292 11.97 4.14 25.39
CA ASN A 292 10.98 3.32 24.71
C ASN A 292 9.66 4.12 24.62
N PRO A 293 9.23 4.56 23.42
CA PRO A 293 7.99 5.33 23.27
C PRO A 293 6.74 4.49 23.55
N TRP A 294 6.86 3.16 23.58
CA TRP A 294 5.75 2.21 23.72
C TRP A 294 5.50 1.74 25.15
N ARG A 295 6.17 2.31 26.15
CA ARG A 295 6.05 1.90 27.57
C ARG A 295 4.61 1.92 28.11
N GLY A 296 3.76 2.80 27.59
CA GLY A 296 2.34 2.90 27.95
C GLY A 296 1.39 2.14 27.02
N GLY A 297 1.91 1.47 25.99
CA GLY A 297 1.14 0.67 25.06
C GLY A 297 1.03 -0.80 25.46
N THR A 298 0.40 -1.58 24.60
CA THR A 298 0.33 -3.04 24.71
C THR A 298 1.59 -3.70 24.12
N LYS A 299 1.70 -5.03 24.18
CA LYS A 299 2.77 -5.77 23.49
C LYS A 299 2.77 -5.54 21.97
N MET A 300 1.63 -5.12 21.40
CA MET A 300 1.49 -4.84 19.98
C MET A 300 1.88 -3.41 19.61
N ALA A 301 2.11 -2.50 20.56
CA ALA A 301 2.56 -1.14 20.24
C ALA A 301 3.82 -1.15 19.36
N PRO A 302 3.84 -0.42 18.22
CA PRO A 302 2.91 0.66 17.87
C PRO A 302 1.63 0.22 17.12
N PHE A 303 1.50 -1.05 16.78
CA PHE A 303 0.35 -1.65 16.08
C PHE A 303 -0.80 -2.01 17.04
N ASP A 304 -1.02 -1.16 18.04
CA ASP A 304 -2.14 -1.22 18.97
C ASP A 304 -3.02 0.03 18.93
N GLN A 305 -2.88 0.80 17.85
CA GLN A 305 -3.69 1.95 17.47
C GLN A 305 -4.52 1.64 16.23
N GLU A 306 -5.46 2.52 15.89
CA GLU A 306 -6.23 2.40 14.64
C GLU A 306 -5.44 2.90 13.44
N PHE A 307 -5.51 2.14 12.35
CA PHE A 307 -4.86 2.44 11.07
C PHE A 307 -5.90 2.56 9.97
N PHE A 308 -5.64 3.41 8.98
CA PHE A 308 -6.44 3.55 7.78
C PHE A 308 -5.71 2.94 6.58
N LEU A 309 -6.49 2.46 5.60
CA LEU A 309 -6.00 1.83 4.39
C LEU A 309 -5.60 2.86 3.34
N ILE A 310 -4.51 2.57 2.63
CA ILE A 310 -3.98 3.33 1.51
C ILE A 310 -3.72 2.37 0.33
N ILE A 311 -4.14 2.80 -0.87
CA ILE A 311 -3.85 2.12 -2.13
C ILE A 311 -3.23 3.16 -3.08
N ASN A 312 -2.07 2.86 -3.66
CA ASN A 312 -1.44 3.76 -4.63
C ASN A 312 -0.62 3.07 -5.69
N LEU A 313 -0.27 3.87 -6.70
CA LEU A 313 0.76 3.54 -7.68
C LEU A 313 1.80 4.66 -7.74
N ALA A 314 2.95 4.46 -7.10
CA ALA A 314 4.10 5.34 -7.21
C ALA A 314 4.89 5.06 -8.49
N VAL A 315 5.73 6.00 -8.91
CA VAL A 315 6.61 5.85 -10.08
C VAL A 315 8.02 6.35 -9.77
N GLY A 316 9.00 5.49 -10.01
CA GLY A 316 10.41 5.78 -9.74
C GLY A 316 10.69 6.09 -8.28
N GLY A 317 11.58 7.05 -8.03
CA GLY A 317 12.04 7.44 -6.70
C GLY A 317 13.49 7.10 -6.42
N MET A 318 14.00 7.60 -5.30
CA MET A 318 15.44 7.64 -5.02
C MET A 318 15.93 6.52 -4.10
N SER A 319 15.07 5.57 -3.72
CA SER A 319 15.42 4.50 -2.77
C SER A 319 14.92 3.12 -3.18
N TYR A 320 13.65 3.00 -3.58
CA TYR A 320 12.97 1.69 -3.74
C TYR A 320 13.49 0.83 -4.89
N PHE A 321 13.93 1.47 -5.98
CA PHE A 321 14.60 0.81 -7.09
C PHE A 321 16.12 0.89 -6.87
N PRO A 322 16.82 -0.22 -6.59
CA PRO A 322 18.27 -0.19 -6.31
C PRO A 322 19.07 0.26 -7.54
N ASP A 323 20.29 0.77 -7.33
CA ASP A 323 21.20 1.11 -8.45
C ASP A 323 21.86 -0.17 -9.04
N ASP A 324 22.06 -1.20 -8.22
CA ASP A 324 22.75 -2.45 -8.60
C ASP A 324 21.78 -3.47 -9.22
N VAL A 325 21.07 -3.05 -10.27
CA VAL A 325 20.08 -3.86 -10.99
C VAL A 325 20.37 -3.94 -12.48
N ILE A 326 19.84 -4.98 -13.13
CA ILE A 326 19.74 -5.11 -14.58
C ILE A 326 18.26 -5.07 -14.93
N ASN A 327 17.88 -4.23 -15.87
CA ASN A 327 16.53 -4.16 -16.42
C ASN A 327 16.67 -4.05 -17.94
N PRO A 328 15.81 -4.71 -18.75
CA PRO A 328 15.74 -4.42 -20.19
C PRO A 328 15.51 -2.91 -20.42
N GLY A 329 16.43 -2.24 -21.12
CA GLY A 329 16.42 -0.77 -21.28
C GLY A 329 17.29 0.01 -20.28
N GLY A 330 17.69 -0.62 -19.17
CA GLY A 330 18.53 -0.01 -18.12
C GLY A 330 17.76 0.94 -17.19
N LYS A 331 18.36 1.26 -16.03
CA LYS A 331 17.84 2.28 -15.11
C LYS A 331 18.40 3.65 -15.49
N PRO A 332 17.56 4.64 -15.86
CA PRO A 332 18.05 5.92 -16.38
C PRO A 332 18.57 6.90 -15.32
N TRP A 333 18.35 6.64 -14.02
CA TRP A 333 18.82 7.51 -12.93
C TRP A 333 19.64 6.75 -11.89
N SER A 334 20.45 7.47 -11.11
CA SER A 334 21.06 6.96 -9.88
C SER A 334 20.34 7.50 -8.66
N ASN A 335 20.21 6.66 -7.63
CA ASN A 335 19.65 7.04 -6.33
C ASN A 335 20.44 8.14 -5.58
N LYS A 336 21.66 8.47 -6.04
CA LYS A 336 22.49 9.52 -5.46
C LYS A 336 22.46 10.84 -6.25
N ALA A 337 21.82 10.86 -7.42
CA ALA A 337 21.80 12.03 -8.29
C ALA A 337 20.71 13.02 -7.84
N HIS A 338 21.05 14.31 -7.75
CA HIS A 338 20.05 15.37 -7.51
C HIS A 338 19.06 15.53 -8.69
N SER A 339 19.46 15.07 -9.88
CA SER A 339 18.70 15.13 -11.13
C SER A 339 17.82 13.89 -11.38
N GLY A 340 17.56 13.04 -10.38
CA GLY A 340 16.92 11.74 -10.60
C GLY A 340 15.63 11.76 -11.43
N ALA A 341 14.71 12.69 -11.15
CA ALA A 341 13.48 12.85 -11.92
C ALA A 341 13.74 13.32 -13.36
N THR A 342 14.72 14.21 -13.55
CA THR A 342 15.15 14.71 -14.86
C THR A 342 15.77 13.59 -15.70
N ASP A 343 16.64 12.78 -15.11
CA ASP A 343 17.31 11.67 -15.80
C ASP A 343 16.31 10.57 -16.13
N PHE A 344 15.39 10.25 -15.21
CA PHE A 344 14.24 9.40 -15.47
C PHE A 344 13.44 9.86 -16.70
N TRP A 345 13.12 11.16 -16.77
CA TRP A 345 12.37 11.73 -17.91
C TRP A 345 13.15 11.70 -19.23
N LYS A 346 14.45 11.99 -19.20
CA LYS A 346 15.33 11.89 -20.39
C LYS A 346 15.41 10.46 -20.90
N GLY A 347 15.38 9.47 -20.01
CA GLY A 347 15.38 8.04 -20.33
C GLY A 347 14.04 7.47 -20.78
N ARG A 348 12.99 8.27 -21.00
CA ARG A 348 11.63 7.77 -21.28
C ARG A 348 11.50 6.83 -22.47
N GLU A 349 12.33 6.97 -23.49
CA GLU A 349 12.36 6.04 -24.62
C GLU A 349 12.76 4.61 -24.20
N GLN A 350 13.45 4.45 -23.06
CA GLN A 350 13.87 3.15 -22.52
C GLN A 350 12.72 2.42 -21.79
N TRP A 351 11.84 3.16 -21.12
CA TRP A 351 10.86 2.58 -20.20
C TRP A 351 9.40 2.81 -20.59
N LEU A 352 9.06 3.93 -21.23
CA LEU A 352 7.69 4.25 -21.60
C LEU A 352 7.06 3.19 -22.53
N PRO A 353 7.78 2.59 -23.50
CA PRO A 353 7.22 1.51 -24.31
C PRO A 353 6.79 0.26 -23.51
N THR A 354 7.25 0.11 -22.26
CA THR A 354 6.82 -1.00 -21.38
C THR A 354 5.45 -0.78 -20.76
N TRP A 355 4.95 0.46 -20.78
CA TRP A 355 3.60 0.84 -20.34
C TRP A 355 2.64 0.70 -21.52
N LYS A 356 2.26 -0.55 -21.80
CA LYS A 356 1.50 -0.91 -22.99
C LYS A 356 0.07 -0.37 -22.96
N GLU A 357 -0.46 -0.03 -24.13
CA GLU A 357 -1.85 0.42 -24.31
C GLU A 357 -2.90 -0.66 -24.00
N ASP A 358 -2.48 -1.91 -23.78
CA ASP A 358 -3.35 -3.02 -23.34
C ASP A 358 -3.81 -2.92 -21.87
N GLY A 359 -3.39 -1.87 -21.15
CA GLY A 359 -3.77 -1.63 -19.75
C GLY A 359 -2.98 -2.47 -18.74
N SER A 360 -2.03 -3.31 -19.18
CA SER A 360 -1.26 -4.19 -18.28
C SER A 360 -0.43 -3.45 -17.23
N TYR A 361 -0.19 -2.16 -17.41
CA TYR A 361 0.55 -1.31 -16.48
C TYR A 361 -0.33 -0.56 -15.47
N HIS A 362 -1.65 -0.80 -15.49
CA HIS A 362 -2.54 -0.31 -14.45
C HIS A 362 -2.40 -1.17 -13.20
N PHE A 363 -2.50 -0.55 -12.03
CA PHE A 363 -2.74 -1.27 -10.80
C PHE A 363 -4.25 -1.49 -10.64
N LEU A 364 -4.67 -2.76 -10.64
CA LEU A 364 -6.07 -3.14 -10.64
C LEU A 364 -6.47 -3.68 -9.27
N VAL A 365 -7.58 -3.19 -8.72
CA VAL A 365 -8.14 -3.68 -7.46
C VAL A 365 -9.61 -4.05 -7.67
N ASP A 366 -9.93 -5.31 -7.43
CA ASP A 366 -11.26 -5.89 -7.62
C ASP A 366 -12.14 -5.65 -6.38
N TYR A 367 -11.61 -5.92 -5.19
CA TYR A 367 -12.31 -5.58 -3.95
C TYR A 367 -11.38 -5.38 -2.77
N VAL A 368 -11.92 -4.75 -1.72
CA VAL A 368 -11.35 -4.69 -0.38
C VAL A 368 -12.39 -5.21 0.61
N LYS A 369 -12.00 -6.14 1.48
CA LYS A 369 -12.83 -6.64 2.57
C LYS A 369 -12.07 -6.65 3.88
N ILE A 370 -12.74 -6.26 4.96
CA ILE A 370 -12.17 -6.28 6.30
C ILE A 370 -13.18 -6.91 7.26
N TRP A 371 -12.70 -7.89 8.03
CA TRP A 371 -13.47 -8.53 9.09
C TRP A 371 -12.88 -8.22 10.46
N SER A 372 -13.75 -8.14 11.46
CA SER A 372 -13.36 -8.04 12.86
C SER A 372 -12.76 -9.35 13.38
N VAL A 373 -11.99 -9.28 14.47
CA VAL A 373 -11.39 -10.43 15.16
C VAL A 373 -11.65 -10.45 16.64
#